data_AF-A0A1H6H2C0-F1
#
_entry.id   AF-A0A1H6H2C0-F1
#
_cell.length_a   1.000
_cell.length_b   1.000
_cell.length_c   1.000
_cell.angle_alpha   90.00
_cell.angle_beta   90.00
_cell.angle_gamma   90.00
#
_symmetry.space_group_name_H-M   'P 1'
#
loop_
_entity.id
_entity.type
_entity.pdbx_description
1 polymer ?
#
loop_
_entity_poly.entity_id
_entity_poly.type
_entity_poly.pdbx_seq_one_letter_code
_entity_poly.pdbx_strand_id
1 'polypeptide(L)'
;MAAGLLSALLFASLSEGLAIGMLLTYLAPLPLMIAGLARGAATAGLAGAVATIAIAVLSGGAASLPFGLAVAVPAVIVARQALLWRTTPSGAVEWYPPGLVLGWLTGMAIVLILIGAALASGQGGTDLQPGGLQDWVSATVGRTLDLLTPTLDATQRQQVAEWWVPFFPALVGGSWLAMTLVNASLAQSVLVRTGHNRRPSPAYSREMDLPSWLGVVLVTAVAVGTMVEGDLGYLGRSIAVVTLFPFALSGLAAVHGWAAGRPNARMLLVAVYGVLFLVSAWALLLVAGLGLVRFVTRFRPTGDSGGGKEK
;
A
#
# COMPACT_ATOMS: atom_id res chain seq x y z
N MET A 1 -11.15 22.36 6.26
CA MET A 1 -12.53 22.27 5.73
C MET A 1 -12.54 22.03 4.23
N ALA A 2 -12.04 22.95 3.39
CA ALA A 2 -12.03 22.79 1.93
C ALA A 2 -11.43 21.44 1.44
N ALA A 3 -10.26 21.05 1.95
CA ALA A 3 -9.65 19.75 1.64
C ALA A 3 -10.53 18.55 2.03
N GLY A 4 -11.26 18.65 3.16
CA GLY A 4 -12.18 17.60 3.61
C GLY A 4 -13.40 17.49 2.71
N LEU A 5 -14.01 18.62 2.36
CA LEU A 5 -15.16 18.66 1.44
C LEU A 5 -14.77 18.15 0.04
N LEU A 6 -13.62 18.57 -0.49
CA LEU A 6 -13.11 18.07 -1.77
C LEU A 6 -12.87 16.56 -1.73
N SER A 7 -12.27 16.05 -0.65
CA SER A 7 -12.06 14.60 -0.46
C SER A 7 -13.39 13.82 -0.43
N ALA A 8 -14.40 14.35 0.28
CA ALA A 8 -15.73 13.76 0.31
C ALA A 8 -16.42 13.78 -1.06
N LEU A 9 -16.31 14.87 -1.82
CA LEU A 9 -16.86 14.96 -3.19
C LEU A 9 -16.20 13.96 -4.14
N LEU A 10 -14.87 13.83 -4.06
CA LEU A 10 -14.13 12.84 -4.86
C LEU A 10 -14.59 11.41 -4.53
N PHE A 11 -14.82 11.10 -3.26
CA PHE A 11 -15.32 9.79 -2.85
C PHE A 11 -16.78 9.55 -3.27
N ALA A 12 -17.64 10.56 -3.13
CA ALA A 12 -19.04 10.48 -3.52
C ALA A 12 -19.23 10.32 -5.04
N SER A 13 -18.24 10.69 -5.86
CA SER A 13 -18.30 10.55 -7.32
C SER A 13 -18.49 9.10 -7.81
N LEU A 14 -18.27 8.10 -6.94
CA LEU A 14 -18.54 6.70 -7.24
C LEU A 14 -20.02 6.44 -7.59
N SER A 15 -20.97 7.18 -6.99
CA SER A 15 -22.41 6.96 -7.22
C SER A 15 -22.91 7.43 -8.59
N GLU A 16 -22.12 8.21 -9.32
CA GLU A 16 -22.50 8.81 -10.62
C GLU A 16 -22.22 7.87 -11.81
N GLY A 17 -21.73 6.64 -11.58
CA GLY A 17 -21.72 5.55 -12.57
C GLY A 17 -20.77 5.67 -13.77
N LEU A 18 -20.04 6.77 -13.93
CA LEU A 18 -19.08 6.96 -15.02
C LEU A 18 -17.68 6.43 -14.64
N ALA A 19 -16.93 5.92 -15.63
CA ALA A 19 -15.54 5.45 -15.44
C ALA A 19 -14.62 6.51 -14.77
N ILE A 20 -14.91 7.79 -14.99
CA ILE A 20 -14.20 8.90 -14.35
C ILE A 20 -14.47 9.00 -12.83
N GLY A 21 -15.68 8.66 -12.37
CA GLY A 21 -16.03 8.68 -10.95
C GLY A 21 -15.25 7.64 -10.14
N MET A 22 -14.99 6.47 -10.72
CA MET A 22 -14.10 5.47 -10.12
C MET A 22 -12.69 6.04 -9.94
N LEU A 23 -12.13 6.65 -10.98
CA LEU A 23 -10.79 7.26 -10.93
C LEU A 23 -10.72 8.39 -9.89
N LEU A 24 -11.75 9.24 -9.82
CA LEU A 24 -11.82 10.33 -8.85
C LEU A 24 -11.90 9.81 -7.41
N THR A 25 -12.59 8.70 -7.17
CA THR A 25 -12.67 8.05 -5.85
C THR A 25 -11.29 7.61 -5.36
N TYR A 26 -10.44 7.08 -6.25
CA TYR A 26 -9.05 6.73 -5.92
C TYR A 26 -8.18 7.95 -5.55
N LEU A 27 -8.60 9.17 -5.89
CA LEU A 27 -7.93 10.42 -5.52
C LEU A 27 -8.53 11.05 -4.24
N ALA A 28 -9.52 10.43 -3.60
CA ALA A 28 -10.07 10.94 -2.35
C ALA A 28 -9.03 11.19 -1.23
N PRO A 29 -7.95 10.39 -1.06
CA PRO A 29 -6.92 10.68 -0.07
C PRO A 29 -6.08 11.93 -0.39
N LEU A 30 -5.95 12.32 -1.67
CA LEU A 30 -5.01 13.35 -2.13
C LEU A 30 -5.22 14.71 -1.43
N PRO A 31 -6.44 15.29 -1.36
CA PRO A 31 -6.63 16.59 -0.70
C PRO A 31 -6.28 16.56 0.79
N LEU A 32 -6.57 15.44 1.48
CA LEU A 32 -6.24 15.27 2.90
C LEU A 32 -4.73 15.20 3.12
N MET A 33 -4.02 14.48 2.25
CA MET A 33 -2.56 14.36 2.30
C MET A 33 -1.86 15.66 1.94
N ILE A 34 -2.36 16.42 0.94
CA ILE A 34 -1.85 17.76 0.62
C ILE A 34 -1.98 18.67 1.85
N ALA A 35 -3.18 18.74 2.45
CA ALA A 35 -3.39 19.55 3.64
C ALA A 35 -2.52 19.11 4.83
N GLY A 36 -2.39 17.79 5.02
CA GLY A 36 -1.58 17.18 6.06
C GLY A 36 -0.09 17.48 5.93
N LEU A 37 0.50 17.24 4.77
CA LEU A 37 1.92 17.48 4.52
C LEU A 37 2.24 18.99 4.51
N ALA A 38 1.32 19.82 4.02
CA ALA A 38 1.49 21.28 3.98
C ALA A 38 1.30 21.96 5.34
N ARG A 39 0.40 21.44 6.21
CA ARG A 39 0.01 22.13 7.46
C ARG A 39 0.18 21.34 8.76
N GLY A 40 0.36 20.02 8.67
CA GLY A 40 0.64 19.12 9.78
C GLY A 40 -0.45 18.06 9.94
N ALA A 41 -0.16 17.00 10.69
CA ALA A 41 -1.08 15.87 10.89
C ALA A 41 -2.44 16.28 11.49
N ALA A 42 -2.46 17.29 12.37
CA ALA A 42 -3.72 17.82 12.92
C ALA A 42 -4.64 18.39 11.82
N THR A 43 -4.07 19.03 10.79
CA THR A 43 -4.85 19.53 9.65
C THR A 43 -5.42 18.38 8.81
N ALA A 44 -4.64 17.31 8.59
CA ALA A 44 -5.17 16.09 7.96
C ALA A 44 -6.31 15.48 8.78
N GLY A 45 -6.16 15.44 10.11
CA GLY A 45 -7.17 14.89 11.02
C GLY A 45 -8.48 15.67 10.99
N LEU A 46 -8.41 17.00 11.10
CA LEU A 46 -9.59 17.87 10.99
C LEU A 46 -10.24 17.78 9.60
N ALA A 47 -9.45 17.75 8.53
CA ALA A 47 -9.98 17.59 7.18
C ALA A 47 -10.64 16.21 6.98
N GLY A 48 -10.03 15.15 7.51
CA GLY A 48 -10.56 13.79 7.48
C GLY A 48 -11.85 13.64 8.29
N ALA A 49 -11.94 14.29 9.46
CA ALA A 49 -13.17 14.34 10.26
C ALA A 49 -14.31 15.03 9.49
N VAL A 50 -14.04 16.20 8.90
CA VAL A 50 -15.02 16.91 8.04
C VAL A 50 -15.47 16.03 6.87
N ALA A 51 -14.54 15.36 6.19
CA ALA A 51 -14.87 14.48 5.07
C ALA A 51 -15.71 13.28 5.52
N THR A 52 -15.35 12.65 6.65
CA THR A 52 -16.08 11.51 7.22
C THR A 52 -17.52 11.90 7.59
N ILE A 53 -17.70 13.07 8.22
CA ILE A 53 -19.03 13.60 8.55
C ILE A 53 -19.82 13.89 7.27
N ALA A 54 -19.19 14.49 6.25
CA ALA A 54 -19.85 14.76 4.97
C ALA A 54 -20.32 13.47 4.28
N ILE A 55 -19.48 12.43 4.25
CA ILE A 55 -19.86 11.11 3.72
C ILE A 55 -21.00 10.48 4.54
N ALA A 56 -20.97 10.60 5.86
CA ALA A 56 -22.05 10.09 6.71
C ALA A 56 -23.40 10.76 6.39
N VAL A 57 -23.39 12.07 6.11
CA VAL A 57 -24.59 12.84 5.74
C VAL A 57 -25.07 12.51 4.31
N LEU A 58 -24.15 12.36 3.36
CA LEU A 58 -24.50 12.18 1.94
C LEU A 58 -24.84 10.72 1.58
N SER A 59 -24.14 9.76 2.17
CA SER A 59 -24.17 8.35 1.78
C SER A 59 -24.55 7.41 2.94
N GLY A 60 -24.82 7.96 4.13
CA GLY A 60 -25.17 7.20 5.33
C GLY A 60 -23.96 6.73 6.16
N GLY A 61 -24.24 6.36 7.41
CA GLY A 61 -23.19 5.99 8.39
C GLY A 61 -22.40 4.73 8.04
N ALA A 62 -22.95 3.82 7.24
CA ALA A 62 -22.23 2.62 6.81
C ALA A 62 -21.05 2.94 5.88
N ALA A 63 -21.18 3.96 5.03
CA ALA A 63 -20.13 4.37 4.09
C ALA A 63 -19.03 5.22 4.76
N SER A 64 -19.34 5.90 5.86
CA SER A 64 -18.38 6.78 6.54
C SER A 64 -17.29 6.02 7.29
N LEU A 65 -17.58 4.82 7.78
CA LEU A 65 -16.59 3.98 8.48
C LEU A 65 -15.45 3.50 7.56
N PRO A 66 -15.71 2.84 6.40
CA PRO A 66 -14.68 2.52 5.43
C PRO A 66 -13.89 3.74 4.98
N PHE A 67 -14.57 4.87 4.72
CA PHE A 67 -13.89 6.11 4.37
C PHE A 67 -12.93 6.57 5.48
N GLY A 68 -13.41 6.65 6.72
CA GLY A 68 -12.59 7.08 7.86
C GLY A 68 -11.34 6.22 8.02
N LEU A 69 -11.51 4.90 8.01
CA LEU A 69 -10.43 3.93 8.20
C LEU A 69 -9.46 3.85 7.00
N ALA A 70 -9.99 3.80 5.78
CA ALA A 70 -9.20 3.54 4.58
C ALA A 70 -8.71 4.81 3.85
N VAL A 71 -9.23 6.00 4.20
CA VAL A 71 -8.88 7.28 3.54
C VAL A 71 -8.35 8.29 4.55
N ALA A 72 -9.09 8.58 5.62
CA ALA A 72 -8.71 9.64 6.55
C ALA A 72 -7.53 9.24 7.46
N VAL A 73 -7.60 8.06 8.10
CA VAL A 73 -6.53 7.55 8.97
C VAL A 73 -5.17 7.45 8.26
N PRO A 74 -5.03 6.85 7.06
CA PRO A 74 -3.72 6.78 6.40
C PRO A 74 -3.20 8.17 6.02
N ALA A 75 -4.07 9.12 5.66
CA ALA A 75 -3.63 10.50 5.38
C ALA A 75 -3.02 11.16 6.63
N VAL A 76 -3.61 10.95 7.80
CA VAL A 76 -3.07 11.42 9.09
C VAL A 76 -1.73 10.76 9.41
N ILE A 77 -1.64 9.44 9.25
CA ILE A 77 -0.41 8.68 9.51
C ILE A 77 0.71 9.13 8.57
N VAL A 78 0.45 9.25 7.27
CA VAL A 78 1.41 9.76 6.28
C VAL A 78 1.89 11.16 6.67
N ALA A 79 0.96 12.07 6.96
CA ALA A 79 1.30 13.44 7.34
C ALA A 79 2.11 13.50 8.64
N ARG A 80 1.75 12.70 9.66
CA ARG A 80 2.47 12.63 10.93
C ARG A 80 3.87 12.09 10.70
N GLN A 81 3.96 10.87 10.17
CA GLN A 81 5.23 10.16 10.05
C GLN A 81 6.19 10.89 9.12
N ALA A 82 5.74 11.36 7.96
CA ALA A 82 6.61 12.05 7.02
C ALA A 82 7.17 13.38 7.56
N LEU A 83 6.48 14.03 8.50
CA LEU A 83 6.90 15.30 9.09
C LEU A 83 7.66 15.14 10.41
N LEU A 84 7.89 13.92 10.89
CA LEU A 84 8.79 13.67 12.02
C LEU A 84 10.23 13.93 11.58
N TRP A 85 10.99 14.61 12.44
CA TRP A 85 12.41 14.90 12.25
C TRP A 85 13.11 14.91 13.60
N ARG A 86 14.43 14.73 13.58
CA ARG A 86 15.32 14.88 14.73
C ARG A 86 16.65 15.50 14.33
N THR A 87 17.36 16.08 15.28
CA THR A 87 18.75 16.53 15.07
C THR A 87 19.71 15.42 15.49
N THR A 88 20.67 15.10 14.64
CA THR A 88 21.73 14.14 14.95
C THR A 88 22.77 14.75 15.89
N PRO A 89 23.64 13.94 16.54
CA PRO A 89 24.76 14.47 17.33
C PRO A 89 25.71 15.39 16.53
N SER A 90 25.78 15.22 15.21
CA SER A 90 26.55 16.07 14.30
C SER A 90 25.85 17.40 13.93
N GLY A 91 24.65 17.66 14.45
CA GLY A 91 23.85 18.85 14.15
C GLY A 91 23.06 18.78 12.84
N ALA A 92 23.07 17.66 12.12
CA ALA A 92 22.31 17.48 10.90
C ALA A 92 20.83 17.17 11.18
N VAL A 93 19.92 17.66 10.33
CA VAL A 93 18.49 17.33 10.41
C VAL A 93 18.24 16.00 9.69
N GLU A 94 17.76 15.01 10.43
CA GLU A 94 17.34 13.71 9.92
C GLU A 94 15.81 13.63 9.93
N TRP A 95 15.22 13.46 8.75
CA TRP A 95 13.78 13.24 8.59
C TRP A 95 13.43 11.77 8.73
N TYR A 96 12.20 11.49 9.17
CA TYR A 96 11.71 10.13 9.28
C TYR A 96 11.74 9.40 7.92
N PRO A 97 12.41 8.24 7.81
CA PRO A 97 12.64 7.59 6.53
C PRO A 97 11.35 7.16 5.82
N PRO A 98 11.25 7.32 4.48
CA PRO A 98 10.09 6.90 3.69
C PRO A 98 9.85 5.38 3.78
N GLY A 99 10.91 4.56 3.91
CA GLY A 99 10.76 3.12 4.11
C GLY A 99 10.02 2.75 5.40
N LEU A 100 10.15 3.56 6.46
CA LEU A 100 9.39 3.37 7.69
C LEU A 100 7.93 3.86 7.57
N VAL A 101 7.65 4.88 6.75
CA VAL A 101 6.26 5.30 6.43
C VAL A 101 5.56 4.18 5.65
N LEU A 102 6.25 3.59 4.67
CA LEU A 102 5.76 2.44 3.92
C LEU A 102 5.49 1.23 4.83
N GLY A 103 6.31 1.02 5.87
CA GLY A 103 6.02 0.05 6.92
C GLY A 103 4.68 0.28 7.60
N TRP A 104 4.40 1.51 8.07
CA TRP A 104 3.10 1.86 8.66
C TRP A 104 1.93 1.55 7.72
N LEU A 105 2.04 1.96 6.45
CA LEU A 105 1.00 1.69 5.47
C LEU A 105 0.82 0.20 5.20
N THR A 106 1.90 -0.58 5.16
CA THR A 106 1.82 -2.04 5.00
C THR A 106 1.13 -2.68 6.20
N GLY A 107 1.45 -2.24 7.42
CA GLY A 107 0.77 -2.70 8.63
C GLY A 107 -0.73 -2.39 8.62
N MET A 108 -1.12 -1.21 8.14
CA MET A 108 -2.53 -0.87 7.95
C MET A 108 -3.21 -1.74 6.89
N ALA A 109 -2.56 -2.01 5.76
CA ALA A 109 -3.11 -2.91 4.74
C ALA A 109 -3.41 -4.30 5.32
N ILE A 110 -2.49 -4.83 6.14
CA ILE A 110 -2.67 -6.10 6.84
C ILE A 110 -3.86 -6.02 7.81
N VAL A 111 -3.95 -4.96 8.62
CA VAL A 111 -5.08 -4.76 9.54
C VAL A 111 -6.40 -4.66 8.78
N LEU A 112 -6.46 -3.96 7.65
CA LEU A 112 -7.65 -3.86 6.82
C LEU A 112 -8.06 -5.21 6.22
N ILE A 113 -7.09 -6.03 5.81
CA ILE A 113 -7.35 -7.41 5.37
C ILE A 113 -7.97 -8.22 6.51
N LEU A 114 -7.42 -8.14 7.72
CA LEU A 114 -7.94 -8.86 8.89
C LEU A 114 -9.34 -8.39 9.29
N ILE A 115 -9.60 -7.08 9.23
CA ILE A 115 -10.95 -6.52 9.46
C ILE A 115 -11.92 -7.04 8.39
N GLY A 116 -11.54 -7.00 7.11
CA GLY A 116 -12.36 -7.51 6.02
C GLY A 116 -12.69 -9.00 6.19
N ALA A 117 -11.71 -9.80 6.58
CA ALA A 117 -11.89 -11.22 6.90
C ALA A 117 -12.84 -11.44 8.08
N ALA A 118 -12.68 -10.67 9.17
CA ALA A 118 -13.58 -10.76 10.33
C ALA A 118 -15.03 -10.38 9.95
N LEU A 119 -15.21 -9.31 9.16
CA LEU A 119 -16.53 -8.88 8.70
C LEU A 119 -17.17 -9.87 7.72
N ALA A 120 -16.38 -10.56 6.89
CA ALA A 120 -16.86 -11.63 6.03
C ALA A 120 -17.32 -12.84 6.85
N SER A 121 -16.54 -13.22 7.87
CA SER A 121 -16.89 -14.34 8.76
C SER A 121 -18.17 -14.11 9.56
N GLY A 122 -18.48 -12.85 9.92
CA GLY A 122 -19.73 -12.48 10.61
C GLY A 122 -20.98 -12.39 9.72
N GLN A 123 -20.83 -12.44 8.40
CA GLN A 123 -21.95 -12.38 7.44
C GLN A 123 -22.40 -13.76 6.93
N GLY A 124 -21.72 -14.83 7.35
CA GLY A 124 -22.21 -16.21 7.19
C GLY A 124 -23.40 -16.43 8.10
N GLY A 125 -24.60 -16.14 7.60
CA GLY A 125 -25.86 -16.35 8.33
C GLY A 125 -26.00 -17.78 8.85
N THR A 126 -26.81 -17.90 9.90
CA THR A 126 -27.14 -19.09 10.70
C THR A 126 -27.78 -20.27 9.96
N ASP A 127 -27.70 -20.32 8.63
CA ASP A 127 -28.29 -21.36 7.79
C ASP A 127 -27.21 -22.09 6.97
N LEU A 128 -26.72 -23.20 7.53
CA LEU A 128 -26.32 -24.43 6.82
C LEU A 128 -25.47 -24.31 5.53
N GLN A 129 -24.44 -23.47 5.50
CA GLN A 129 -23.27 -23.68 4.62
C GLN A 129 -21.96 -23.53 5.42
N PRO A 130 -21.15 -24.60 5.56
CA PRO A 130 -19.84 -24.54 6.21
C PRO A 130 -18.80 -23.91 5.27
N GLY A 131 -19.05 -22.68 4.82
CA GLY A 131 -18.14 -21.96 3.93
C GLY A 131 -17.13 -21.14 4.72
N GLY A 132 -15.83 -21.37 4.49
CA GLY A 132 -14.77 -20.52 5.05
C GLY A 132 -14.73 -19.15 4.38
N LEU A 133 -13.83 -18.27 4.83
CA LEU A 133 -13.55 -16.97 4.20
C LEU A 133 -13.33 -17.10 2.68
N GLN A 134 -12.63 -18.14 2.24
CA GLN A 134 -12.35 -18.35 0.82
C GLN A 134 -13.63 -18.64 0.01
N ASP A 135 -14.61 -19.34 0.59
CA ASP A 135 -15.90 -19.62 -0.05
C ASP A 135 -16.76 -18.36 -0.12
N TRP A 136 -16.75 -17.54 0.94
CA TRP A 136 -17.41 -16.24 0.92
C TRP A 136 -16.83 -15.32 -0.17
N VAL A 137 -15.50 -15.31 -0.33
CA VAL A 137 -14.83 -14.57 -1.40
C VAL A 137 -15.25 -15.13 -2.77
N SER A 138 -15.23 -16.45 -2.94
CA SER A 138 -15.66 -17.11 -4.19
C SER A 138 -17.09 -16.71 -4.58
N ALA A 139 -18.02 -16.81 -3.63
CA ALA A 139 -19.41 -16.43 -3.84
C ALA A 139 -19.58 -14.92 -4.14
N THR A 140 -18.77 -14.07 -3.52
CA THR A 140 -18.80 -12.63 -3.77
C THR A 140 -18.24 -12.28 -5.14
N VAL A 141 -17.08 -12.84 -5.51
CA VAL A 141 -16.50 -12.68 -6.85
C VAL A 141 -17.47 -13.19 -7.92
N GLY A 142 -18.07 -14.36 -7.72
CA GLY A 142 -19.07 -14.93 -8.64
C GLY A 142 -20.25 -13.99 -8.86
N ARG A 143 -20.90 -13.52 -7.78
CA ARG A 143 -21.99 -12.53 -7.86
C ARG A 143 -21.58 -11.25 -8.56
N THR A 144 -20.36 -10.75 -8.31
CA THR A 144 -19.85 -9.55 -9.00
C THR A 144 -19.63 -9.79 -10.49
N LEU A 145 -19.09 -10.95 -10.89
CA LEU A 145 -18.91 -11.30 -12.30
C LEU A 145 -20.24 -11.44 -13.03
N ASP A 146 -21.27 -11.97 -12.39
CA ASP A 146 -22.62 -12.07 -12.95
C ASP A 146 -23.23 -10.70 -13.23
N LEU A 147 -22.93 -9.70 -12.38
CA LEU A 147 -23.42 -8.33 -12.55
C LEU A 147 -22.64 -7.54 -13.61
N LEU A 148 -21.31 -7.67 -13.64
CA LEU A 148 -20.45 -6.83 -14.48
C LEU A 148 -20.22 -7.42 -15.88
N THR A 149 -20.25 -8.74 -16.00
CA THR A 149 -19.88 -9.45 -17.23
C THR A 149 -20.83 -10.62 -17.48
N PRO A 150 -22.14 -10.36 -17.69
CA PRO A 150 -23.14 -11.42 -17.88
C PRO A 150 -22.91 -12.26 -19.15
N THR A 151 -22.04 -11.78 -20.05
CA THR A 151 -21.69 -12.43 -21.32
C THR A 151 -20.60 -13.50 -21.21
N LEU A 152 -19.90 -13.60 -20.07
CA LEU A 152 -18.89 -14.66 -19.88
C LEU A 152 -19.57 -16.01 -19.72
N ASP A 153 -19.06 -17.03 -20.41
CA ASP A 153 -19.50 -18.40 -20.19
C ASP A 153 -19.02 -18.94 -18.83
N ALA A 154 -19.52 -20.11 -18.43
CA ALA A 154 -19.20 -20.70 -17.13
C ALA A 154 -17.70 -21.03 -16.99
N THR A 155 -17.06 -21.45 -18.08
CA THR A 155 -15.63 -21.83 -18.12
C THR A 155 -14.74 -20.60 -17.93
N GLN A 156 -15.05 -19.50 -18.62
CA GLN A 156 -14.35 -18.23 -18.50
C GLN A 156 -14.50 -17.65 -17.09
N ARG A 157 -15.70 -17.73 -16.50
CA ARG A 157 -15.93 -17.31 -15.10
C ARG A 157 -15.11 -18.12 -14.12
N GLN A 158 -15.05 -19.44 -14.30
CA GLN A 158 -14.21 -20.31 -13.47
C GLN A 158 -12.73 -19.92 -13.57
N GLN A 159 -12.22 -19.69 -14.79
CA GLN A 159 -10.83 -19.25 -15.00
C GLN A 159 -10.53 -17.93 -14.29
N VAL A 160 -11.44 -16.95 -14.35
CA VAL A 160 -11.26 -15.68 -13.62
C VAL A 160 -11.25 -15.93 -12.11
N ALA A 161 -12.18 -16.73 -11.59
CA ALA A 161 -12.25 -17.04 -10.17
C ALA A 161 -10.99 -17.76 -9.67
N GLU A 162 -10.43 -18.71 -10.44
CA GLU A 162 -9.19 -19.42 -10.11
C GLU A 162 -7.99 -18.47 -9.96
N TRP A 163 -7.95 -17.37 -10.72
CA TRP A 163 -6.91 -16.35 -10.59
C TRP A 163 -7.15 -15.35 -9.46
N TRP A 164 -8.41 -14.97 -9.23
CA TRP A 164 -8.75 -13.89 -8.31
C TRP A 164 -8.95 -14.37 -6.88
N VAL A 165 -9.71 -15.44 -6.68
CA VAL A 165 -10.11 -15.93 -5.35
C VAL A 165 -8.90 -16.23 -4.48
N PRO A 166 -7.86 -16.96 -4.92
CA PRO A 166 -6.71 -17.28 -4.05
C PRO A 166 -5.94 -16.07 -3.53
N PHE A 167 -5.98 -14.95 -4.26
CA PHE A 167 -5.22 -13.74 -3.95
C PHE A 167 -6.10 -12.53 -3.62
N PHE A 168 -7.42 -12.70 -3.54
CA PHE A 168 -8.36 -11.59 -3.45
C PHE A 168 -8.06 -10.63 -2.28
N PRO A 169 -7.83 -11.07 -1.03
CA PRO A 169 -7.50 -10.16 0.05
C PRO A 169 -6.18 -9.43 -0.21
N ALA A 170 -5.21 -10.08 -0.85
CA ALA A 170 -3.96 -9.43 -1.23
C ALA A 170 -4.13 -8.42 -2.36
N LEU A 171 -5.00 -8.68 -3.33
CA LEU A 171 -5.33 -7.74 -4.41
C LEU A 171 -6.01 -6.49 -3.83
N VAL A 172 -6.98 -6.67 -2.92
CA VAL A 172 -7.65 -5.56 -2.24
C VAL A 172 -6.68 -4.76 -1.37
N GLY A 173 -5.93 -5.42 -0.49
CA GLY A 173 -4.98 -4.72 0.39
C GLY A 173 -3.81 -4.09 -0.37
N GLY A 174 -3.30 -4.77 -1.41
CA GLY A 174 -2.22 -4.30 -2.26
C GLY A 174 -2.63 -3.13 -3.16
N SER A 175 -3.82 -3.18 -3.77
CA SER A 175 -4.39 -2.05 -4.52
C SER A 175 -4.63 -0.83 -3.64
N TRP A 176 -5.17 -1.03 -2.43
CA TRP A 176 -5.31 0.02 -1.44
C TRP A 176 -3.95 0.63 -1.08
N LEU A 177 -2.94 -0.20 -0.77
CA LEU A 177 -1.59 0.26 -0.45
C LEU A 177 -0.98 1.07 -1.61
N ALA A 178 -1.09 0.57 -2.83
CA ALA A 178 -0.63 1.25 -4.04
C ALA A 178 -1.31 2.59 -4.24
N MET A 179 -2.65 2.64 -4.14
CA MET A 179 -3.44 3.87 -4.20
C MET A 179 -2.95 4.88 -3.16
N THR A 180 -2.83 4.49 -1.89
CA THR A 180 -2.41 5.38 -0.80
C THR A 180 -1.00 5.94 -1.05
N LEU A 181 -0.08 5.11 -1.54
CA LEU A 181 1.28 5.54 -1.90
C LEU A 181 1.28 6.53 -3.06
N VAL A 182 0.53 6.25 -4.13
CA VAL A 182 0.39 7.16 -5.27
C VAL A 182 -0.14 8.51 -4.80
N ASN A 183 -1.18 8.54 -3.97
CA ASN A 183 -1.73 9.77 -3.41
C ASN A 183 -0.70 10.53 -2.56
N ALA A 184 0.08 9.83 -1.73
CA ALA A 184 1.12 10.44 -0.91
C ALA A 184 2.25 11.05 -1.77
N SER A 185 2.70 10.33 -2.80
CA SER A 185 3.71 10.81 -3.75
C SER A 185 3.20 12.00 -4.58
N LEU A 186 1.95 11.97 -5.03
CA LEU A 186 1.31 13.08 -5.74
C LEU A 186 1.19 14.31 -4.83
N ALA A 187 0.74 14.15 -3.58
CA ALA A 187 0.64 15.23 -2.61
C ALA A 187 2.01 15.91 -2.39
N GLN A 188 3.07 15.11 -2.17
CA GLN A 188 4.43 15.62 -2.04
C GLN A 188 4.87 16.35 -3.33
N SER A 189 4.62 15.78 -4.51
CA SER A 189 4.98 16.40 -5.79
C SER A 189 4.29 17.74 -5.99
N VAL A 190 3.00 17.86 -5.66
CA VAL A 190 2.25 19.12 -5.73
C VAL A 190 2.86 20.16 -4.80
N LEU A 191 3.20 19.79 -3.56
CA LEU A 191 3.78 20.71 -2.59
C LEU A 191 5.18 21.17 -2.96
N VAL A 192 6.01 20.30 -3.53
CA VAL A 192 7.33 20.66 -4.04
C VAL A 192 7.21 21.63 -5.22
N ARG A 193 6.33 21.35 -6.18
CA ARG A 193 6.12 22.22 -7.35
C ARG A 193 5.54 23.58 -6.99
N THR A 194 4.74 23.66 -5.93
CA THR A 194 4.12 24.91 -5.47
C THR A 194 4.94 25.63 -4.41
N GLY A 195 6.09 25.10 -3.98
CA GLY A 195 6.95 25.72 -2.97
C GLY A 195 6.41 25.66 -1.53
N HIS A 196 5.43 24.79 -1.25
CA HIS A 196 4.79 24.64 0.07
C HIS A 196 5.25 23.37 0.81
N ASN A 197 6.28 22.68 0.33
CA ASN A 197 6.81 21.49 0.99
C ASN A 197 7.56 21.85 2.27
N ARG A 198 7.22 21.17 3.38
CA ARG A 198 7.90 21.36 4.67
C ARG A 198 9.19 20.57 4.83
N ARG A 199 9.26 19.43 4.16
CA ARG A 199 10.43 18.56 4.14
C ARG A 199 11.07 18.56 2.75
N PRO A 200 12.39 18.40 2.65
CA PRO A 200 13.05 18.08 1.39
C PRO A 200 12.45 16.81 0.75
N SER A 201 12.48 16.74 -0.57
CA SER A 201 12.08 15.51 -1.28
C SER A 201 12.99 14.35 -0.86
N PRO A 202 12.43 13.16 -0.54
CA PRO A 202 13.23 12.03 -0.07
C PRO A 202 14.16 11.52 -1.18
N ALA A 203 15.39 11.15 -0.82
CA ALA A 203 16.25 10.39 -1.70
C ALA A 203 15.89 8.89 -1.65
N TYR A 204 14.79 8.50 -2.32
CA TYR A 204 14.24 7.13 -2.23
C TYR A 204 15.27 6.01 -2.49
N SER A 205 16.24 6.19 -3.39
CA SER A 205 17.28 5.18 -3.62
C SER A 205 18.10 4.84 -2.37
N ARG A 206 18.34 5.83 -1.50
CA ARG A 206 19.12 5.68 -0.26
C ARG A 206 18.25 5.46 0.96
N GLU A 207 17.10 6.13 1.05
CA GLU A 207 16.29 6.18 2.28
C GLU A 207 15.17 5.11 2.34
N MET A 208 15.09 4.21 1.36
CA MET A 208 14.10 3.12 1.31
C MET A 208 14.52 1.88 2.11
N ASP A 209 14.86 2.10 3.38
CA ASP A 209 15.12 1.04 4.34
C ASP A 209 13.84 0.66 5.10
N LEU A 210 13.44 -0.60 4.99
CA LEU A 210 12.21 -1.13 5.55
C LEU A 210 12.36 -1.47 7.03
N PRO A 211 11.35 -1.31 7.89
CA PRO A 211 11.46 -1.73 9.29
C PRO A 211 11.69 -3.24 9.44
N SER A 212 12.46 -3.65 10.46
CA SER A 212 12.84 -5.05 10.70
C SER A 212 11.64 -5.99 10.88
N TRP A 213 10.56 -5.51 11.48
CA TRP A 213 9.35 -6.30 11.70
C TRP A 213 8.69 -6.80 10.40
N LEU A 214 8.88 -6.13 9.26
CA LEU A 214 8.35 -6.61 7.98
C LEU A 214 8.99 -7.94 7.55
N GLY A 215 10.25 -8.18 7.93
CA GLY A 215 10.90 -9.47 7.69
C GLY A 215 10.27 -10.58 8.53
N VAL A 216 9.98 -10.29 9.81
CA VAL A 216 9.29 -11.24 10.70
C VAL A 216 7.88 -11.54 10.17
N VAL A 217 7.12 -10.52 9.78
CA VAL A 217 5.78 -10.69 9.21
C VAL A 217 5.83 -11.52 7.93
N LEU A 218 6.77 -11.26 7.01
CA LEU A 218 6.91 -12.01 5.78
C LEU A 218 7.16 -13.50 6.06
N VAL A 219 8.13 -13.81 6.92
CA VAL A 219 8.48 -15.20 7.27
C VAL A 219 7.30 -15.91 7.93
N THR A 220 6.67 -15.28 8.92
CA THR A 220 5.52 -15.85 9.62
C THR A 220 4.33 -16.05 8.67
N ALA A 221 4.03 -15.07 7.81
CA ALA A 221 2.92 -15.16 6.87
C ALA A 221 3.13 -16.24 5.81
N VAL A 222 4.37 -16.40 5.31
CA VAL A 222 4.73 -17.51 4.42
C VAL A 222 4.59 -18.85 5.12
N ALA A 223 5.11 -18.99 6.35
CA ALA A 223 5.01 -20.23 7.11
C ALA A 223 3.54 -20.61 7.38
N VAL A 224 2.73 -19.67 7.86
CA VAL A 224 1.29 -19.90 8.06
C VAL A 224 0.60 -20.22 6.74
N GLY A 225 0.91 -19.48 5.67
CA GLY A 225 0.27 -19.64 4.38
C GLY A 225 0.56 -20.96 3.66
N THR A 226 1.67 -21.63 3.99
CA THR A 226 2.06 -22.92 3.38
C THR A 226 1.83 -24.11 4.30
N MET A 227 1.84 -23.92 5.62
CA MET A 227 1.74 -25.02 6.60
C MET A 227 0.36 -25.15 7.24
N VAL A 228 -0.49 -24.13 7.16
CA VAL A 228 -1.82 -24.12 7.77
C VAL A 228 -2.89 -24.18 6.68
N GLU A 229 -3.88 -25.04 6.87
CA GLU A 229 -5.04 -25.17 5.98
C GLU A 229 -6.17 -24.21 6.38
N GLY A 230 -7.19 -24.11 5.51
CA GLY A 230 -8.35 -23.25 5.73
C GLY A 230 -8.03 -21.74 5.74
N ASP A 231 -8.86 -20.98 6.45
CA ASP A 231 -8.87 -19.51 6.42
C ASP A 231 -7.57 -18.88 6.93
N LEU A 232 -6.94 -19.48 7.94
CA LEU A 232 -5.65 -19.00 8.44
C LEU A 232 -4.55 -19.13 7.39
N GLY A 233 -4.50 -20.26 6.68
CA GLY A 233 -3.59 -20.43 5.54
C GLY A 233 -3.88 -19.44 4.42
N TYR A 234 -5.15 -19.23 4.09
CA TYR A 234 -5.58 -18.29 3.07
C TYR A 234 -5.19 -16.84 3.38
N LEU A 235 -5.36 -16.42 4.64
CA LEU A 235 -4.89 -15.13 5.15
C LEU A 235 -3.36 -15.03 5.15
N GLY A 236 -2.66 -16.09 5.58
CA GLY A 236 -1.20 -16.15 5.57
C GLY A 236 -0.62 -15.91 4.18
N ARG A 237 -1.15 -16.58 3.15
CA ARG A 237 -0.77 -16.36 1.74
C ARG A 237 -1.04 -14.92 1.31
N SER A 238 -2.20 -14.38 1.66
CA SER A 238 -2.56 -13.00 1.28
C SER A 238 -1.65 -11.95 1.93
N ILE A 239 -1.37 -12.10 3.23
CA ILE A 239 -0.49 -11.22 3.99
C ILE A 239 0.95 -11.32 3.46
N ALA A 240 1.42 -12.51 3.08
CA ALA A 240 2.73 -12.69 2.47
C ALA A 240 2.85 -11.89 1.17
N VAL A 241 1.85 -11.97 0.28
CA VAL A 241 1.84 -11.23 -0.99
C VAL A 241 1.81 -9.71 -0.76
N VAL A 242 0.96 -9.21 0.13
CA VAL A 242 0.94 -7.76 0.45
C VAL A 242 2.25 -7.31 1.07
N THR A 243 2.85 -8.14 1.92
CA THR A 243 4.14 -7.83 2.56
C THR A 243 5.30 -7.84 1.55
N LEU A 244 5.21 -8.58 0.45
CA LEU A 244 6.21 -8.50 -0.63
C LEU A 244 6.21 -7.16 -1.36
N PHE A 245 5.09 -6.43 -1.37
CA PHE A 245 4.96 -5.13 -2.04
C PHE A 245 6.03 -4.12 -1.60
N PRO A 246 6.25 -3.84 -0.31
CA PRO A 246 7.32 -2.95 0.12
C PRO A 246 8.73 -3.45 -0.22
N PHE A 247 8.97 -4.76 -0.25
CA PHE A 247 10.25 -5.32 -0.71
C PHE A 247 10.45 -5.07 -2.21
N ALA A 248 9.41 -5.21 -3.03
CA ALA A 248 9.45 -4.87 -4.45
C ALA A 248 9.81 -3.39 -4.66
N LEU A 249 9.20 -2.48 -3.89
CA LEU A 249 9.55 -1.05 -3.95
C LEU A 249 11.00 -0.77 -3.52
N SER A 250 11.49 -1.47 -2.49
CA SER A 250 12.89 -1.35 -2.06
C SER A 250 13.86 -1.87 -3.13
N GLY A 251 13.51 -2.96 -3.82
CA GLY A 251 14.26 -3.49 -4.96
C GLY A 251 14.26 -2.52 -6.14
N LEU A 252 13.11 -1.93 -6.50
CA LEU A 252 13.02 -0.90 -7.53
C LEU A 252 13.88 0.32 -7.18
N ALA A 253 13.88 0.76 -5.92
CA ALA A 253 14.71 1.87 -5.46
C ALA A 253 16.21 1.55 -5.61
N ALA A 254 16.61 0.30 -5.36
CA ALA A 254 17.99 -0.16 -5.56
C ALA A 254 18.37 -0.17 -7.04
N VAL A 255 17.51 -0.72 -7.92
CA VAL A 255 17.74 -0.71 -9.38
C VAL A 255 17.83 0.72 -9.90
N HIS A 256 16.94 1.61 -9.45
CA HIS A 256 16.95 3.01 -9.84
C HIS A 256 18.22 3.73 -9.40
N GLY A 257 18.65 3.53 -8.15
CA GLY A 257 19.90 4.10 -7.64
C GLY A 257 21.13 3.60 -8.39
N TRP A 258 21.18 2.31 -8.71
CA TRP A 258 22.24 1.72 -9.52
C TRP A 258 22.25 2.27 -10.96
N ALA A 259 21.08 2.37 -11.60
CA ALA A 259 20.94 2.87 -12.96
C ALA A 259 21.33 4.35 -13.07
N ALA A 260 20.95 5.17 -12.09
CA ALA A 260 21.24 6.61 -12.06
C ALA A 260 22.74 6.93 -12.06
N GLY A 261 23.59 6.01 -11.59
CA GLY A 261 25.04 6.14 -11.62
C GLY A 261 25.71 5.75 -12.96
N ARG A 262 24.93 5.39 -14.00
CA ARG A 262 25.45 4.91 -15.29
C ARG A 262 25.26 5.96 -16.40
N PRO A 263 26.18 6.02 -17.39
CA PRO A 263 26.07 6.98 -18.50
C PRO A 263 24.78 6.80 -19.33
N ASN A 264 24.26 5.57 -19.40
CA ASN A 264 23.05 5.22 -20.16
C ASN A 264 21.83 5.02 -19.25
N ALA A 265 21.76 5.73 -18.12
CA ALA A 265 20.72 5.57 -17.09
C ALA A 265 19.30 5.51 -17.65
N ARG A 266 18.95 6.43 -18.56
CA ARG A 266 17.60 6.51 -19.16
C ARG A 266 17.25 5.25 -19.96
N MET A 267 18.17 4.75 -20.77
CA MET A 267 17.96 3.53 -21.59
C MET A 267 17.81 2.30 -20.69
N LEU A 268 18.65 2.19 -19.67
CA LEU A 268 18.62 1.09 -18.70
C LEU A 268 17.30 1.07 -17.92
N LEU A 269 16.82 2.23 -17.47
CA LEU A 269 15.53 2.34 -16.79
C LEU A 269 14.37 1.99 -17.72
N VAL A 270 14.37 2.47 -18.96
CA VAL A 270 13.35 2.08 -19.96
C VAL A 270 13.35 0.58 -20.19
N ALA A 271 14.52 -0.06 -20.30
CA ALA A 271 14.61 -1.50 -20.45
C ALA A 271 14.08 -2.25 -19.21
N VAL A 272 14.48 -1.85 -18.01
CA VAL A 272 14.01 -2.46 -16.75
C VAL A 272 12.50 -2.33 -16.59
N TYR A 273 11.94 -1.13 -16.78
CA TYR A 273 10.50 -0.91 -16.68
C TYR A 273 9.74 -1.60 -17.82
N GLY A 274 10.33 -1.67 -19.02
CA GLY A 274 9.80 -2.44 -20.15
C GLY A 274 9.72 -3.93 -19.87
N VAL A 275 10.77 -4.52 -19.28
CA VAL A 275 10.76 -5.93 -18.84
C VAL A 275 9.75 -6.15 -17.72
N LEU A 276 9.65 -5.24 -16.75
CA LEU A 276 8.61 -5.28 -15.71
C LEU A 276 7.21 -5.29 -16.30
N PHE A 277 6.98 -4.47 -17.32
CA PHE A 277 5.71 -4.42 -18.03
C PHE A 277 5.43 -5.71 -18.81
N LEU A 278 6.43 -6.27 -19.49
CA LEU A 278 6.29 -7.47 -20.34
C LEU A 278 6.20 -8.78 -19.55
N VAL A 279 6.91 -8.89 -18.43
CA VAL A 279 7.03 -10.12 -17.61
C VAL A 279 6.13 -10.07 -16.36
N SER A 280 5.44 -8.94 -16.13
CA SER A 280 4.34 -8.72 -15.19
C SER A 280 4.65 -9.21 -13.75
N ALA A 281 3.85 -10.14 -13.21
CA ALA A 281 3.93 -10.60 -11.82
C ALA A 281 5.28 -11.27 -11.46
N TRP A 282 5.90 -11.99 -12.40
CA TRP A 282 7.17 -12.69 -12.15
C TRP A 282 8.34 -11.71 -12.00
N ALA A 283 8.34 -10.62 -12.77
CA ALA A 283 9.36 -9.58 -12.63
C ALA A 283 9.24 -8.88 -11.27
N LEU A 284 8.03 -8.66 -10.76
CA LEU A 284 7.82 -8.11 -9.43
C LEU A 284 8.40 -9.00 -8.32
N LEU A 285 8.31 -10.34 -8.47
CA LEU A 285 8.93 -11.27 -7.53
C LEU A 285 10.47 -11.20 -7.54
N LEU A 286 11.08 -11.09 -8.73
CA LEU A 286 12.54 -10.91 -8.84
C LEU A 286 13.01 -9.62 -8.15
N VAL A 287 12.27 -8.53 -8.36
CA VAL A 287 12.59 -7.24 -7.75
C VAL A 287 12.32 -7.26 -6.25
N ALA A 288 11.27 -7.93 -5.78
CA ALA A 288 11.04 -8.17 -4.35
C ALA A 288 12.19 -8.99 -3.74
N GLY A 289 12.69 -10.00 -4.45
CA GLY A 289 13.86 -10.77 -4.07
C GLY A 289 15.10 -9.90 -3.90
N LEU A 290 15.35 -8.97 -4.83
CA LEU A 290 16.44 -8.00 -4.70
C LEU A 290 16.26 -7.10 -3.45
N GLY A 291 15.05 -6.62 -3.21
CA GLY A 291 14.72 -5.84 -2.00
C GLY A 291 14.94 -6.64 -0.71
N LEU A 292 14.58 -7.93 -0.72
CA LEU A 292 14.81 -8.84 0.40
C LEU A 292 16.31 -9.08 0.65
N VAL A 293 17.10 -9.27 -0.42
CA VAL A 293 18.57 -9.39 -0.30
C VAL A 293 19.13 -8.13 0.36
N ARG A 294 18.79 -6.93 -0.15
CA ARG A 294 19.20 -5.65 0.45
C ARG A 294 18.81 -5.57 1.93
N PHE A 295 17.59 -5.97 2.25
CA PHE A 295 17.07 -5.97 3.62
C PHE A 295 17.86 -6.91 4.55
N VAL A 296 18.22 -8.11 4.10
CA VAL A 296 18.98 -9.07 4.91
C VAL A 296 20.44 -8.64 5.04
N THR A 297 21.05 -8.11 3.97
CA THR A 297 22.47 -7.72 3.99
C THR A 297 22.78 -6.59 4.96
N ARG A 298 21.81 -5.73 5.30
CA ARG A 298 22.02 -4.64 6.27
C ARG A 298 22.30 -5.12 7.70
N PHE A 299 21.96 -6.37 8.01
CA PHE A 299 22.18 -6.97 9.32
C PHE A 299 23.49 -7.74 9.40
N ARG A 300 24.26 -7.83 8.30
CA ARG A 300 25.60 -8.42 8.35
C ARG A 300 26.51 -7.53 9.20
N PRO A 301 27.19 -8.07 10.22
CA PRO A 301 28.28 -7.35 10.87
C PRO A 301 29.29 -7.00 9.80
N THR A 302 29.59 -5.70 9.64
CA THR A 302 30.76 -5.30 8.86
C THR A 302 31.96 -5.87 9.60
N GLY A 303 32.52 -6.96 9.07
CA GLY A 303 33.70 -7.59 9.65
C GLY A 303 34.78 -6.54 9.84
N ASP A 304 35.35 -6.54 11.04
CA ASP A 304 36.51 -5.77 11.48
C ASP A 304 37.52 -5.62 10.34
N SER A 305 37.47 -4.50 9.60
CA SER A 305 38.59 -4.08 8.76
C SER A 305 39.61 -3.49 9.72
N GLY A 306 40.31 -4.41 10.40
CA GLY A 306 41.34 -4.11 11.36
C GLY A 306 42.29 -3.09 10.75
N GLY A 307 42.33 -1.92 11.39
CA GLY A 307 43.40 -0.96 11.17
C GLY A 307 44.70 -1.65 11.52
N GLY A 308 45.41 -2.12 10.51
CA GLY A 308 46.81 -2.47 10.61
C GLY A 308 47.60 -1.21 10.90
N LYS A 309 47.76 -0.88 12.18
CA LYS A 309 48.95 -0.18 12.66
C LYS A 309 50.03 -1.23 12.86
N GLU A 310 51.04 -1.22 12.01
CA GLU A 310 52.43 -1.65 12.23
C GLU A 310 53.20 -1.21 10.98
N LYS A 311 54.26 -0.38 11.00
CA LYS A 311 55.02 0.35 12.01
C LYS A 311 55.49 1.65 11.37
#